data_AF-A6T047-F1
#
_entry.id   AF-A6T047-F1
#
_cell.length_a   1.000
_cell.length_b   1.000
_cell.length_c   1.000
_cell.angle_alpha   90.00
_cell.angle_beta   90.00
_cell.angle_gamma   90.00
#
_symmetry.space_group_name_H-M   'P 1'
#
loop_
_entity.id
_entity.type
_entity.pdbx_description
1 polymer ?
#
loop_
_entity_poly.entity_id
_entity_poly.type
_entity_poly.pdbx_seq_one_letter_code
_entity_poly.pdbx_strand_id
1 'polypeptide(L)'
;MPIYEAVCLKCGKYHDYIRSVSQCMDTPECCGQKTDKRILSKPMARMDMQPWDAYESPATGRVITSYAERREDMKAAGCRDWEGMESEKHNATRQKQYQEAEEDKQLDSAVRQAWANLSPSKKAQALAEAS
;
A
#
# COMPACT_ATOMS: atom_id res chain seq x y z
N MET A 1 -17.94 1.21 2.18
CA MET A 1 -19.24 0.93 1.52
C MET A 1 -20.13 0.27 2.56
N PRO A 2 -21.32 0.81 2.85
CA PRO A 2 -22.22 0.27 3.87
C PRO A 2 -22.79 -1.09 3.47
N ILE A 3 -23.06 -1.92 4.47
CA ILE A 3 -23.77 -3.19 4.35
C ILE A 3 -25.22 -2.92 4.78
N TYR A 4 -26.17 -3.43 4.00
CA TYR A 4 -27.60 -3.30 4.26
C TYR A 4 -28.24 -4.68 4.37
N GLU A 5 -29.39 -4.72 5.05
CA GLU A 5 -30.20 -5.92 5.21
C GLU A 5 -31.53 -5.76 4.47
N ALA A 6 -32.02 -6.86 3.91
CA ALA A 6 -33.34 -6.95 3.31
C ALA A 6 -34.02 -8.28 3.68
N VAL A 7 -35.34 -8.25 3.71
CA VAL A 7 -36.17 -9.42 4.05
C VAL A 7 -37.07 -9.78 2.89
N CYS A 8 -37.10 -11.06 2.53
CA CYS A 8 -38.11 -11.56 1.61
C CYS A 8 -39.44 -11.78 2.33
N LEU A 9 -40.49 -11.05 1.94
CA LEU A 9 -41.82 -11.19 2.57
C LEU A 9 -42.52 -12.52 2.26
N LYS A 10 -42.08 -13.26 1.22
CA LYS A 10 -42.62 -14.59 0.90
C LYS A 10 -42.01 -15.71 1.73
N CYS A 11 -40.69 -15.74 1.86
CA CYS A 11 -39.97 -16.85 2.51
C CYS A 11 -39.37 -16.49 3.87
N GLY A 12 -39.44 -15.22 4.28
CA GLY A 12 -38.91 -14.72 5.55
C GLY A 12 -37.37 -14.72 5.65
N LYS A 13 -36.66 -15.04 4.57
CA LYS A 13 -35.19 -15.08 4.57
C LYS A 13 -34.59 -13.68 4.60
N TYR A 14 -33.49 -13.57 5.35
CA TYR A 14 -32.66 -12.37 5.45
C TYR A 14 -31.55 -12.41 4.41
N HIS A 15 -31.26 -11.26 3.83
CA HIS A 15 -30.22 -11.07 2.84
C HIS A 15 -29.39 -9.84 3.17
N ASP A 16 -28.08 -10.03 3.23
CA ASP A 16 -27.11 -8.95 3.40
C ASP A 16 -26.56 -8.55 2.03
N TYR A 17 -26.50 -7.25 1.75
CA TYR A 17 -26.00 -6.74 0.47
C TYR A 17 -25.22 -5.45 0.63
N ILE A 18 -24.28 -5.22 -0.29
CA ILE A 18 -23.38 -4.06 -0.27
C ILE A 18 -23.72 -3.12 -1.41
N ARG A 19 -24.06 -1.87 -1.08
CA ARG A 19 -24.38 -0.80 -2.04
C ARG A 19 -23.87 0.55 -1.54
N SER A 20 -23.78 1.52 -2.44
CA SER A 20 -23.60 2.92 -2.06
C SER A 20 -24.83 3.46 -1.33
N VAL A 21 -24.71 4.62 -0.66
CA VAL A 21 -25.85 5.27 0.00
C VAL A 21 -26.95 5.65 -1.00
N SER A 22 -26.58 6.08 -2.21
CA SER A 22 -27.52 6.43 -3.27
C SER A 22 -28.31 5.22 -3.82
N GLN A 23 -27.73 4.02 -3.76
CA GLN A 23 -28.33 2.79 -4.27
C GLN A 23 -28.84 1.88 -3.15
N CYS A 24 -29.04 2.43 -1.96
CA CYS A 24 -29.37 1.64 -0.79
C CYS A 24 -30.77 1.01 -0.82
N MET A 25 -31.62 1.38 -1.78
CA MET A 25 -32.96 0.80 -1.98
C MET A 25 -32.99 -0.25 -3.10
N ASP A 26 -31.87 -0.47 -3.79
CA ASP A 26 -31.75 -1.50 -4.81
C ASP A 26 -31.43 -2.85 -4.13
N THR A 27 -32.48 -3.46 -3.60
CA THR A 27 -32.41 -4.71 -2.84
C THR A 27 -32.27 -5.94 -3.74
N PRO A 28 -31.66 -7.03 -3.22
CA PRO A 28 -31.55 -8.28 -3.95
C PRO A 28 -32.93 -8.90 -4.21
N GLU A 29 -33.02 -9.70 -5.27
CA GLU A 29 -34.22 -10.45 -5.61
C GLU A 29 -34.23 -11.80 -4.90
N CYS A 30 -35.37 -12.14 -4.30
CA CYS A 30 -35.60 -13.44 -3.68
C CYS A 30 -37.04 -13.87 -3.97
N CYS A 31 -37.24 -15.14 -4.33
CA CYS A 31 -38.57 -15.68 -4.71
C CYS A 31 -39.28 -14.91 -5.85
N GLY A 32 -38.49 -14.34 -6.79
CA GLY A 32 -38.99 -13.63 -7.97
C GLY A 32 -39.54 -12.22 -7.70
N GLN A 33 -39.29 -11.65 -6.52
CA GLN A 33 -39.65 -10.28 -6.17
C GLN A 33 -38.46 -9.59 -5.49
N LYS A 34 -38.39 -8.27 -5.59
CA LYS A 34 -37.42 -7.48 -4.82
C LYS A 34 -37.73 -7.61 -3.33
N THR A 35 -36.69 -7.88 -2.54
CA THR A 35 -36.81 -7.95 -1.08
C THR A 35 -37.09 -6.56 -0.50
N ASP A 36 -37.79 -6.49 0.63
CA ASP A 36 -38.09 -5.21 1.27
C ASP A 36 -36.92 -4.81 2.17
N LYS A 37 -36.47 -3.56 2.04
CA LYS A 37 -35.34 -3.07 2.82
C LYS A 37 -35.82 -2.80 4.25
N ARG A 38 -35.31 -3.56 5.21
CA ARG A 38 -35.51 -3.29 6.63
C ARG A 38 -34.17 -3.07 7.30
N ILE A 39 -34.06 -1.98 8.04
CA ILE A 39 -32.91 -1.73 8.92
C ILE A 39 -33.26 -2.42 10.24
N LEU A 40 -32.85 -3.68 10.41
CA LEU A 40 -33.13 -4.47 11.61
C LEU A 40 -31.92 -4.54 12.53
N SER A 41 -30.70 -4.59 11.99
CA SER A 41 -29.49 -4.41 12.79
C SER A 41 -29.23 -2.95 13.14
N LYS A 42 -28.66 -2.74 14.34
CA LYS A 42 -28.19 -1.42 14.76
C LYS A 42 -27.12 -0.95 13.77
N PRO A 43 -27.18 0.29 13.28
CA PRO A 43 -26.13 0.83 12.42
C PRO A 43 -24.78 0.73 13.15
N MET A 44 -23.85 -0.04 12.59
CA MET A 44 -22.50 -0.15 13.11
C MET A 44 -21.66 0.98 12.53
N ALA A 45 -21.17 1.87 13.39
CA ALA A 45 -20.16 2.84 13.01
C ALA A 45 -18.78 2.19 13.19
N ARG A 46 -18.00 2.12 12.11
CA ARG A 46 -16.55 1.93 12.23
C ARG A 46 -15.96 3.30 12.53
N MET A 47 -15.78 3.60 13.82
CA MET A 47 -15.01 4.78 14.21
C MET A 47 -13.57 4.57 13.74
N ASP A 48 -12.93 5.64 13.27
CA ASP A 48 -11.57 5.62 12.73
C ASP A 48 -10.58 5.21 13.83
N MET A 49 -10.16 6.19 14.63
CA MET A 49 -9.33 5.98 15.80
C MET A 49 -9.97 6.77 16.93
N GLN A 50 -10.13 6.14 18.09
CA GLN A 50 -10.76 6.84 19.22
C GLN A 50 -9.73 7.78 19.87
N PRO A 51 -10.15 8.88 20.52
CA PRO A 51 -9.21 9.85 21.09
C PRO A 51 -8.20 9.26 22.08
N TRP A 52 -8.56 8.18 22.78
CA TRP A 52 -7.68 7.46 23.71
C TRP A 52 -6.71 6.49 23.04
N ASP A 53 -6.90 6.18 21.76
CA ASP A 53 -5.99 5.35 20.98
C ASP A 53 -4.90 6.20 20.30
N ALA A 54 -5.04 7.53 20.30
CA ALA A 54 -4.07 8.44 19.71
C ALA A 54 -2.68 8.22 20.30
N TYR A 55 -1.66 8.13 19.44
CA TYR A 55 -0.29 7.83 19.83
C TYR A 55 0.70 8.75 19.15
N GLU A 56 1.87 8.93 19.75
CA GLU A 56 2.98 9.65 19.14
C GLU A 56 3.79 8.70 18.23
N SER A 57 3.96 9.10 16.97
CA SER A 57 4.74 8.34 16.00
C SER A 57 6.21 8.27 16.42
N PRO A 58 6.82 7.07 16.55
CA PRO A 58 8.23 6.94 16.90
C PRO A 58 9.18 7.50 15.83
N ALA A 59 8.73 7.59 14.58
CA ALA A 59 9.57 8.03 13.47
C ALA A 59 9.64 9.56 13.35
N THR A 60 8.54 10.26 13.64
CA THR A 60 8.40 11.70 13.37
C THR A 60 8.05 12.54 14.61
N GLY A 61 7.65 11.92 15.73
CA GLY A 61 7.19 12.62 16.94
C GLY A 61 5.81 13.26 16.81
N ARG A 62 5.05 12.98 15.73
CA ARG A 62 3.71 13.52 15.52
C ARG A 62 2.66 12.70 16.27
N VAL A 63 1.68 13.38 16.88
CA VAL A 63 0.51 12.71 17.45
C VAL A 63 -0.44 12.32 16.32
N ILE A 64 -0.68 11.02 16.19
CA ILE A 64 -1.56 10.42 15.19
C ILE A 64 -2.94 10.22 15.79
N THR A 65 -3.95 10.82 15.18
CA THR A 65 -5.34 10.79 15.64
C THR A 65 -6.29 10.08 14.67
N SER A 66 -5.80 9.66 13.50
CA SER A 66 -6.56 8.94 12.47
C SER A 66 -5.70 7.96 11.67
N TYR A 67 -6.32 6.94 11.05
CA TYR A 67 -5.62 6.06 10.12
C TYR A 67 -5.13 6.78 8.85
N ALA A 68 -5.76 7.90 8.49
CA ALA A 68 -5.31 8.73 7.37
C ALA A 68 -3.96 9.39 7.70
N GLU A 69 -3.87 10.06 8.85
CA GLU A 69 -2.63 10.69 9.34
C GLU A 69 -1.49 9.66 9.49
N ARG A 70 -1.80 8.47 9.99
CA ARG A 70 -0.83 7.37 10.08
C ARG A 70 -0.19 7.05 8.72
N ARG A 71 -1.01 6.93 7.67
CA ARG A 71 -0.51 6.59 6.33
C ARG A 71 0.36 7.69 5.75
N GLU A 72 0.01 8.95 5.99
CA GLU A 72 0.81 10.09 5.55
C GLU A 72 2.13 10.17 6.30
N ASP A 73 2.11 9.94 7.62
CA ASP A 73 3.30 9.92 8.46
C ASP A 73 4.28 8.82 8.04
N MET A 74 3.78 7.60 7.84
CA MET A 74 4.58 6.48 7.35
C MET A 74 5.20 6.77 5.98
N LYS A 75 4.42 7.35 5.05
CA LYS A 75 4.93 7.72 3.73
C LYS A 75 6.02 8.78 3.82
N ALA A 76 5.86 9.77 4.71
CA ALA A 76 6.84 10.83 4.90
C ALA A 76 8.14 10.32 5.56
N ALA A 77 8.02 9.40 6.52
CA ALA A 77 9.16 8.77 7.18
C ALA A 77 9.84 7.68 6.32
N GLY A 78 9.24 7.29 5.19
CA GLY A 78 9.70 6.14 4.40
C GLY A 78 9.54 4.80 5.11
N CYS A 79 8.64 4.74 6.10
CA CYS A 79 8.35 3.54 6.87
C CYS A 79 7.21 2.72 6.24
N ARG A 80 7.22 1.42 6.54
CA ARG A 80 6.22 0.44 6.07
C ARG A 80 5.71 -0.36 7.28
N ASP A 81 4.52 -0.92 7.11
CA ASP A 81 3.94 -1.82 8.10
C ASP A 81 4.76 -3.10 8.21
N TRP A 82 5.03 -3.51 9.45
CA TRP A 82 5.74 -4.76 9.71
C TRP A 82 4.83 -5.96 9.37
N GLU A 83 5.18 -6.69 8.31
CA GLU A 83 4.43 -7.87 7.84
C GLU A 83 5.02 -9.20 8.33
N GLY A 84 6.02 -9.16 9.21
CA GLY A 84 6.71 -10.34 9.72
C GLY A 84 8.11 -10.56 9.12
N MET A 85 8.94 -11.30 9.86
CA MET A 85 10.38 -11.41 9.58
C MET A 85 10.71 -11.98 8.19
N GLU A 86 9.86 -12.87 7.66
CA GLU A 86 10.04 -13.46 6.33
C GLU A 86 9.88 -12.41 5.22
N SER A 87 8.79 -11.64 5.27
CA SER A 87 8.51 -10.55 4.31
C SER A 87 9.62 -9.50 4.35
N GLU A 88 10.10 -9.15 5.54
CA GLU A 88 11.16 -8.15 5.72
C GLU A 88 12.52 -8.61 5.19
N LYS A 89 12.90 -9.89 5.39
CA LYS A 89 14.11 -10.45 4.78
C LYS A 89 14.04 -10.45 3.25
N HIS A 90 12.88 -10.81 2.71
CA HIS A 90 12.68 -10.81 1.28
C HIS A 90 12.78 -9.40 0.68
N ASN A 91 12.14 -8.41 1.32
CA ASN A 91 12.24 -7.01 0.89
C ASN A 91 13.65 -6.45 1.02
N ALA A 92 14.36 -6.73 2.12
CA ALA A 92 15.75 -6.31 2.29
C ALA A 92 16.66 -6.88 1.18
N THR A 93 16.46 -8.15 0.82
CA THR A 93 17.19 -8.81 -0.27
C THR A 93 16.89 -8.15 -1.61
N ARG A 94 15.62 -7.90 -1.89
CA ARG A 94 15.17 -7.21 -3.11
C ARG A 94 15.71 -5.79 -3.21
N GLN A 95 15.68 -5.03 -2.11
CA GLN A 95 16.20 -3.66 -2.04
C GLN A 95 17.71 -3.64 -2.35
N LYS A 96 18.45 -4.60 -1.77
CA LYS A 96 19.89 -4.74 -2.00
C LYS A 96 20.21 -5.04 -3.47
N GLN A 97 19.46 -5.94 -4.10
CA GLN A 97 19.61 -6.24 -5.53
C GLN A 97 19.37 -5.01 -6.41
N TYR A 98 18.35 -4.19 -6.09
CA TYR A 98 18.11 -2.95 -6.84
C TYR A 98 19.21 -1.91 -6.64
N GLN A 99 19.78 -1.81 -5.43
CA GLN A 99 20.90 -0.92 -5.15
C GLN A 99 22.15 -1.35 -5.92
N GLU A 100 22.53 -2.63 -5.83
CA GLU A 100 23.68 -3.19 -6.56
C GLU A 100 23.54 -2.97 -8.07
N ALA A 101 22.36 -3.21 -8.64
CA ALA A 101 22.12 -3.00 -10.07
C ALA A 101 22.19 -1.53 -10.49
N GLU A 102 21.85 -0.58 -9.61
CA GLU A 102 21.95 0.85 -9.91
C GLU A 102 23.39 1.35 -9.75
N GLU A 103 24.10 0.87 -8.72
CA GLU A 103 25.53 1.12 -8.52
C GLU A 103 26.34 0.61 -9.71
N ASP A 104 26.09 -0.61 -10.20
CA ASP A 104 26.77 -1.17 -11.37
C ASP A 104 26.58 -0.32 -12.63
N LYS A 105 25.38 0.22 -12.86
CA LYS A 105 25.14 1.14 -13.99
C LYS A 105 25.91 2.44 -13.83
N GLN A 106 25.95 2.99 -12.62
CA GLN A 106 26.70 4.22 -12.34
C GLN A 106 28.19 3.99 -12.55
N LEU A 107 28.73 2.86 -12.08
CA LEU A 107 30.12 2.45 -12.28
C LEU A 107 30.46 2.26 -13.75
N ASP A 108 29.65 1.53 -14.53
CA ASP A 108 29.87 1.36 -15.97
C ASP A 108 29.86 2.72 -16.71
N SER A 109 28.91 3.59 -16.36
CA SER A 109 28.85 4.94 -16.94
C SER A 109 30.09 5.79 -16.61
N ALA A 110 30.57 5.71 -15.36
CA ALA A 110 31.75 6.44 -14.89
C ALA A 110 33.03 5.92 -15.56
N VAL A 111 33.18 4.60 -15.71
CA VAL A 111 34.32 3.97 -16.39
C VAL A 111 34.34 4.40 -17.87
N ARG A 112 33.20 4.39 -18.56
CA ARG A 112 33.10 4.83 -19.96
C ARG A 112 33.47 6.30 -20.13
N GLN A 113 32.99 7.17 -19.23
CA GLN A 113 33.33 8.60 -19.26
C GLN A 113 34.81 8.84 -18.97
N ALA A 114 35.36 8.16 -17.96
CA ALA A 114 36.79 8.24 -17.63
C ALA A 114 37.65 7.78 -18.83
N TRP A 115 37.28 6.66 -19.46
CA TRP A 115 37.92 6.18 -20.68
C TRP A 115 37.83 7.20 -21.81
N ALA A 116 36.65 7.77 -22.07
CA ALA A 116 36.49 8.77 -23.12
C ALA A 116 37.42 9.98 -22.92
N ASN A 117 37.51 10.48 -21.68
CA ASN A 117 38.28 11.67 -21.30
C ASN A 117 39.81 11.47 -21.23
N LEU A 118 40.30 10.23 -21.28
CA LEU A 118 41.73 9.95 -21.30
C LEU A 118 42.39 10.37 -22.63
N SER A 119 43.62 10.90 -22.54
CA SER A 119 44.41 11.24 -23.72
C SER A 119 44.85 9.98 -24.49
N PRO A 120 45.11 10.07 -25.81
CA PRO A 120 45.48 8.91 -26.63
C PRO A 120 46.71 8.13 -26.10
N SER A 121 47.71 8.83 -25.54
CA SER A 121 48.91 8.15 -25.00
C SER A 121 48.58 7.33 -23.74
N LYS A 122 47.71 7.84 -22.87
CA LYS A 122 47.28 7.11 -21.66
C LYS A 122 46.38 5.94 -21.99
N LYS A 123 45.53 6.06 -23.03
CA LYS A 123 44.75 4.93 -23.56
C LYS A 123 45.64 3.80 -24.07
N ALA A 124 46.70 4.14 -24.80
CA ALA A 124 47.66 3.15 -25.32
C ALA A 124 48.42 2.44 -24.18
N GLN A 125 48.84 3.17 -23.13
CA GLN A 125 49.44 2.57 -21.94
C GLN A 125 48.49 1.62 -21.21
N ALA A 126 47.25 2.05 -20.96
CA ALA A 126 46.27 1.20 -20.27
C ALA A 126 45.93 -0.09 -21.06
N LEU A 127 45.90 -0.03 -22.39
CA LEU A 127 45.69 -1.23 -23.23
C LEU A 127 46.90 -2.16 -23.22
N ALA A 128 48.12 -1.63 -23.15
CA ALA A 128 49.35 -2.42 -23.07
C ALA A 128 49.56 -3.07 -21.70
N GLU A 129 49.03 -2.47 -20.62
CA GLU A 129 49.03 -3.06 -19.28
C GLU A 129 47.93 -4.12 -19.09
N ALA A 130 46.86 -4.05 -19.89
CA ALA A 130 45.74 -5.00 -19.84
C ALA A 130 45.93 -6.27 -20.70
N SER A 131 46.95 -6.27 -21.58
CA SER A 131 47.34 -7.40 -22.44
C SER A 131 48.44 -8.24 -21.79
#